data_AF-A0A2V1C9I0-F1
#
_entry.id   AF-A0A2V1C9I0-F1
#
_cell.length_a   1.000
_cell.length_b   1.000
_cell.length_c   1.000
_cell.angle_alpha   90.00
_cell.angle_beta   90.00
_cell.angle_gamma   90.00
#
_symmetry.space_group_name_H-M   'P 1'
#
loop_
_entity.id
_entity.type
_entity.pdbx_description
1 polymer ?
#
loop_
_entity_poly.entity_id
_entity_poly.type
_entity_poly.pdbx_seq_one_letter_code
_entity_poly.pdbx_strand_id
1 'polypeptide(L)'
;MAVLELEVGRLKHGSFNSKSLRRRVLLRVPLPYKVGESAYPGNANEKLRTEAATFVWIKENCPDVPILYLWGFGFPGGQSFMRPENAPFGTRIIWHLRRAILSQDLRVNLFRDLSRIIFSLSQLPLPRIGSWTINERGVLTLANRLLIYQFQSLENEGIPTNIARTFTYTTANAYYINLLACYDNRIRNQPNFIVDEKDSRAQMANLFAMRGLLPHFTSRDLRYGLFVFNLTDLHGSNIFITSRAVDKLESDELQTFEKAYQDFTDIFEEEEKIFSPTYGSVICRTDIMKRGWKIGNFWYFHALKSPKGLFNLFRQHV
;
A
#
# COMPACT_ATOMS: atom_id res chain seq x y z
N MET A 1 -5.62 -9.88 -7.06
CA MET A 1 -5.83 -9.57 -8.49
C MET A 1 -5.28 -10.72 -9.31
N ALA A 2 -5.84 -10.94 -10.50
CA ALA A 2 -5.19 -11.75 -11.54
C ALA A 2 -4.51 -10.81 -12.53
N VAL A 3 -3.32 -11.20 -13.00
CA VAL A 3 -2.53 -10.47 -14.00
C VAL A 3 -2.46 -11.33 -15.26
N LEU A 4 -2.96 -10.82 -16.38
CA LEU A 4 -2.92 -11.49 -17.68
C LEU A 4 -2.09 -10.63 -18.65
N GLU A 5 -1.12 -11.25 -19.33
CA GLU A 5 -0.39 -10.63 -20.42
C GLU A 5 -1.09 -11.01 -21.73
N LEU A 6 -1.58 -10.00 -22.47
CA LEU A 6 -2.30 -10.21 -23.73
C LEU A 6 -1.48 -9.64 -24.89
N GLU A 7 -1.33 -10.45 -25.95
CA GLU A 7 -0.90 -9.97 -27.27
C GLU A 7 -2.14 -9.49 -28.05
N VAL A 8 -2.21 -8.21 -28.37
CA VAL A 8 -3.36 -7.65 -29.11
C VAL A 8 -3.08 -7.72 -30.62
N GLY A 9 -3.82 -8.57 -31.33
CA GLY A 9 -3.94 -8.56 -32.79
C GLY A 9 -5.27 -7.93 -33.24
N ARG A 10 -5.26 -7.12 -34.31
CA ARG A 10 -6.50 -6.58 -34.90
C ARG A 10 -7.20 -7.65 -35.75
N LEU A 11 -8.42 -8.04 -35.38
CA LEU A 11 -9.32 -8.79 -36.26
C LEU A 11 -9.91 -7.84 -37.33
N LYS A 12 -9.46 -7.98 -38.58
CA LYS A 12 -10.18 -7.49 -39.75
C LYS A 12 -10.55 -8.69 -40.62
N HIS A 13 -11.86 -8.95 -40.75
CA HIS A 13 -12.47 -9.74 -41.83
C HIS A 13 -11.74 -11.04 -42.20
N GLY A 14 -11.71 -11.99 -41.25
CA GLY A 14 -11.43 -13.40 -41.56
C GLY A 14 -10.05 -13.75 -42.12
N SER A 15 -9.06 -12.83 -42.12
CA SER A 15 -7.70 -13.11 -42.58
C SER A 15 -6.65 -12.47 -41.66
N PHE A 16 -5.74 -13.30 -41.14
CA PHE A 16 -4.73 -12.92 -40.17
C PHE A 16 -3.53 -12.27 -40.90
N ASN A 17 -3.54 -10.94 -41.03
CA ASN A 17 -2.44 -10.21 -41.66
C ASN A 17 -1.47 -9.64 -40.60
N SER A 18 -0.35 -10.33 -40.40
CA SER A 18 0.69 -10.07 -39.39
C SER A 18 1.60 -8.89 -39.77
N LYS A 19 1.10 -7.66 -39.74
CA LYS A 19 1.94 -6.44 -39.90
C LYS A 19 1.60 -5.25 -39.00
N SER A 20 0.94 -5.44 -37.84
CA SER A 20 0.80 -4.37 -36.84
C SER A 20 1.63 -4.65 -35.59
N LEU A 21 2.38 -3.66 -35.10
CA LEU A 21 3.21 -3.69 -33.88
C LEU A 21 2.58 -4.53 -32.76
N ARG A 22 3.25 -5.63 -32.37
CA ARG A 22 2.91 -6.41 -31.18
C ARG A 22 3.06 -5.51 -29.95
N ARG A 23 1.95 -5.05 -29.38
CA ARG A 23 1.92 -4.37 -28.09
C ARG A 23 1.47 -5.38 -27.03
N ARG A 24 2.34 -5.59 -26.04
CA ARG A 24 2.02 -6.37 -24.84
C ARG A 24 1.26 -5.50 -23.88
N VAL A 25 0.10 -5.97 -23.42
CA VAL A 25 -0.77 -5.23 -22.48
C VAL A 25 -0.91 -6.04 -21.20
N LEU A 26 -0.81 -5.35 -20.07
CA LEU A 26 -1.06 -5.92 -18.75
C LEU A 26 -2.53 -5.70 -18.38
N LEU A 27 -3.28 -6.78 -18.24
CA LEU A 27 -4.66 -6.73 -17.81
C LEU A 27 -4.76 -7.09 -16.32
N ARG A 28 -5.33 -6.16 -15.53
CA ARG A 28 -5.62 -6.36 -14.11
C ARG A 28 -7.11 -6.52 -13.90
N VAL A 29 -7.47 -7.61 -13.22
CA VAL A 29 -8.86 -7.97 -12.95
C VAL A 29 -9.07 -8.12 -11.43
N PRO A 30 -10.06 -7.42 -10.85
CA PRO A 30 -10.53 -7.73 -9.51
C PRO A 30 -11.25 -9.08 -9.55
N LEU A 31 -10.90 -9.96 -8.63
CA LEU A 31 -11.59 -11.24 -8.49
C LEU A 31 -12.78 -10.99 -7.57
N PRO A 32 -14.05 -11.21 -8.00
CA PRO A 32 -15.23 -10.86 -7.21
C PRO A 32 -15.22 -11.47 -5.79
N TYR A 33 -14.75 -12.71 -5.66
CA TYR A 33 -14.62 -13.42 -4.38
C TYR A 33 -13.46 -12.94 -3.48
N LYS A 34 -12.60 -12.03 -3.96
CA LYS A 34 -11.52 -11.39 -3.16
C LYS A 34 -11.86 -9.97 -2.72
N VAL A 35 -12.97 -9.41 -3.21
CA VAL A 35 -13.41 -8.05 -2.91
C VAL A 35 -14.75 -8.04 -2.18
N GLY A 36 -15.28 -9.19 -1.79
CA GLY A 36 -16.55 -9.33 -1.09
C GLY A 36 -17.77 -8.99 -1.93
N GLU A 37 -17.70 -9.14 -3.26
CA GLU A 37 -18.79 -8.72 -4.16
C GLU A 37 -20.13 -9.42 -3.85
N SER A 38 -20.08 -10.67 -3.37
CA SER A 38 -21.28 -11.43 -2.99
C SER A 38 -21.97 -10.86 -1.76
N ALA A 39 -21.22 -10.43 -0.74
CA ALA A 39 -21.75 -9.88 0.50
C ALA A 39 -22.03 -8.36 0.37
N TYR A 40 -21.25 -7.66 -0.46
CA TYR A 40 -21.30 -6.22 -0.66
C TYR A 40 -21.26 -5.88 -2.17
N PRO A 41 -22.40 -5.99 -2.88
CA PRO A 41 -22.47 -5.73 -4.33
C PRO A 41 -21.97 -4.34 -4.71
N GLY A 42 -21.11 -4.25 -5.73
CA GLY A 42 -20.47 -3.03 -6.21
C GLY A 42 -19.05 -2.78 -5.72
N ASN A 43 -18.49 -3.65 -4.87
CA ASN A 43 -17.11 -3.55 -4.40
C ASN A 43 -16.07 -3.72 -5.53
N ALA A 44 -16.34 -4.59 -6.51
CA ALA A 44 -15.51 -4.76 -7.69
C ALA A 44 -15.48 -3.47 -8.52
N ASN A 45 -16.64 -2.85 -8.73
CA ASN A 45 -16.77 -1.57 -9.45
C ASN A 45 -16.12 -0.41 -8.69
N GLU A 46 -16.32 -0.34 -7.37
CA GLU A 46 -15.68 0.65 -6.50
C GLU A 46 -14.15 0.57 -6.64
N LYS A 47 -13.58 -0.64 -6.56
CA LYS A 47 -12.14 -0.88 -6.71
C LYS A 47 -11.62 -0.49 -8.09
N LEU A 48 -12.31 -0.89 -9.16
CA LEU A 48 -11.92 -0.56 -10.54
C LEU A 48 -11.93 0.94 -10.80
N ARG A 49 -13.01 1.63 -10.40
CA ARG A 49 -13.14 3.08 -10.55
C ARG A 49 -12.05 3.80 -9.78
N THR A 50 -11.73 3.35 -8.57
CA THR A 50 -10.65 3.94 -7.77
C THR A 50 -9.27 3.73 -8.37
N GLU A 51 -8.95 2.53 -8.84
CA GLU A 51 -7.65 2.27 -9.49
C GLU A 51 -7.49 3.12 -10.75
N ALA A 52 -8.51 3.17 -11.61
CA ALA A 52 -8.51 4.01 -12.81
C ALA A 52 -8.41 5.50 -12.48
N ALA A 53 -9.22 5.99 -11.54
CA ALA A 53 -9.22 7.39 -11.11
C ALA A 53 -7.85 7.82 -10.56
N THR A 54 -7.24 6.94 -9.76
CA THR A 54 -5.91 7.16 -9.20
C THR A 54 -4.86 7.28 -10.30
N PHE A 55 -4.87 6.38 -11.29
CA PHE A 55 -3.92 6.45 -12.40
C PHE A 55 -4.05 7.72 -13.23
N VAL A 56 -5.29 8.15 -13.52
CA VAL A 56 -5.52 9.40 -14.25
C VAL A 56 -5.03 10.59 -13.42
N TRP A 57 -5.35 10.64 -12.13
CA TRP A 57 -4.90 11.72 -11.24
C TRP A 57 -3.38 11.82 -11.18
N ILE A 58 -2.65 10.70 -10.98
CA ILE A 58 -1.18 10.72 -10.94
C ILE A 58 -0.61 11.17 -12.29
N LYS A 59 -1.18 10.71 -13.42
CA LYS A 59 -0.71 11.11 -14.75
C LYS A 59 -0.85 12.62 -14.99
N GLU A 60 -1.94 13.22 -14.53
CA GLU A 60 -2.23 14.64 -14.72
C GLU A 60 -1.41 15.54 -13.77
N ASN A 61 -1.11 15.05 -12.57
CA ASN A 61 -0.58 15.86 -11.48
C ASN A 61 0.88 15.56 -11.11
N CYS A 62 1.39 14.39 -11.49
CA CYS A 62 2.74 13.91 -11.17
C CYS A 62 3.41 13.31 -12.43
N PRO A 63 3.73 14.13 -13.46
CA PRO A 63 4.27 13.63 -14.72
C PRO A 63 5.64 12.96 -14.60
N ASP A 64 6.40 13.30 -13.55
CA ASP A 64 7.72 12.73 -13.27
C ASP A 64 7.66 11.31 -12.71
N VAL A 65 6.49 10.88 -12.23
CA VAL A 65 6.31 9.51 -11.72
C VAL A 65 6.18 8.57 -12.93
N PRO A 66 7.06 7.56 -13.07
CA PRO A 66 6.97 6.61 -14.17
C PRO A 66 5.76 5.69 -13.98
N ILE A 67 4.66 6.00 -14.65
CA ILE A 67 3.43 5.19 -14.64
C ILE A 67 3.44 4.24 -15.84
N LEU A 68 3.08 2.97 -15.63
CA LEU A 68 2.78 2.05 -16.73
C LEU A 68 1.59 2.60 -17.53
N TYR A 69 1.76 2.90 -18.82
CA TYR A 69 0.69 3.42 -19.66
C TYR A 69 -0.55 2.50 -19.61
N LEU A 70 -1.67 3.01 -19.08
CA LEU A 70 -2.95 2.30 -18.96
C LEU A 70 -3.71 2.40 -20.31
N TRP A 71 -3.88 1.28 -21.02
CA TRP A 71 -4.44 1.26 -22.38
C TRP A 71 -5.93 0.81 -22.50
N GLY A 72 -6.57 0.24 -21.46
CA GLY A 72 -8.00 -0.16 -21.47
C GLY A 72 -8.36 -1.44 -20.67
N PHE A 73 -9.66 -1.79 -20.54
CA PHE A 73 -10.21 -2.90 -19.72
C PHE A 73 -11.09 -3.91 -20.50
N GLY A 74 -11.03 -5.23 -20.18
CA GLY A 74 -11.90 -6.31 -20.74
C GLY A 74 -11.52 -7.76 -20.30
N PHE A 75 -12.43 -8.76 -20.35
CA PHE A 75 -12.31 -10.18 -19.86
C PHE A 75 -12.73 -11.22 -20.94
N PRO A 76 -12.55 -12.57 -20.81
CA PRO A 76 -11.42 -13.41 -20.34
C PRO A 76 -11.01 -14.57 -21.30
N GLY A 77 -9.82 -15.21 -21.12
CA GLY A 77 -9.54 -16.58 -21.64
C GLY A 77 -8.09 -17.11 -21.88
N GLY A 78 -7.25 -17.29 -20.82
CA GLY A 78 -6.12 -18.28 -20.67
C GLY A 78 -4.84 -18.16 -21.56
N GLN A 79 -3.57 -18.43 -21.17
CA GLN A 79 -2.79 -18.84 -19.97
C GLN A 79 -1.34 -18.25 -20.11
N SER A 80 -0.54 -18.17 -19.03
CA SER A 80 0.77 -17.49 -18.93
C SER A 80 1.97 -18.38 -18.51
N PHE A 81 3.21 -17.90 -18.79
CA PHE A 81 4.48 -18.66 -18.85
C PHE A 81 5.39 -18.65 -17.60
N MET A 82 6.35 -19.60 -17.69
CA MET A 82 7.35 -20.23 -16.79
C MET A 82 8.14 -19.46 -15.69
N ARG A 83 8.52 -20.26 -14.67
CA ARG A 83 9.36 -19.97 -13.49
C ARG A 83 10.89 -20.08 -13.74
N PRO A 84 11.74 -19.37 -12.97
CA PRO A 84 13.22 -19.34 -13.11
C PRO A 84 13.97 -20.57 -12.57
N GLU A 85 13.28 -21.66 -12.22
CA GLU A 85 13.84 -22.76 -11.40
C GLU A 85 14.72 -23.73 -12.20
N ASN A 86 14.82 -23.59 -13.54
CA ASN A 86 15.54 -24.52 -14.43
C ASN A 86 16.89 -24.00 -14.98
N ALA A 87 17.52 -23.00 -14.35
CA ALA A 87 18.82 -22.48 -14.82
C ALA A 87 20.03 -23.25 -14.23
N PRO A 88 21.08 -23.54 -15.03
CA PRO A 88 22.26 -24.30 -14.57
C PRO A 88 23.09 -23.57 -13.49
N PHE A 89 23.78 -24.36 -12.65
CA PHE A 89 24.38 -23.95 -11.37
C PHE A 89 25.41 -22.81 -11.46
N GLY A 90 26.27 -22.79 -12.48
CA GLY A 90 27.27 -21.73 -12.67
C GLY A 90 26.64 -20.35 -12.96
N THR A 91 25.51 -20.34 -13.68
CA THR A 91 24.74 -19.12 -13.94
C THR A 91 24.06 -18.61 -12.68
N ARG A 92 23.69 -19.49 -11.74
CA ARG A 92 23.12 -19.12 -10.43
C ARG A 92 24.16 -18.43 -9.54
N ILE A 93 25.38 -18.96 -9.45
CA ILE A 93 26.45 -18.36 -8.64
C ILE A 93 26.86 -16.98 -9.20
N ILE A 94 27.02 -16.86 -10.52
CA ILE A 94 27.30 -15.57 -11.17
C ILE A 94 26.11 -14.61 -10.99
N TRP A 95 24.87 -15.10 -11.03
CA TRP A 95 23.69 -14.31 -10.66
C TRP A 95 23.72 -13.85 -9.22
N HIS A 96 24.12 -14.71 -8.27
CA HIS A 96 24.17 -14.38 -6.85
C HIS A 96 25.28 -13.36 -6.53
N LEU A 97 26.46 -13.51 -7.14
CA LEU A 97 27.58 -12.57 -6.98
C LEU A 97 27.30 -11.23 -7.67
N ARG A 98 26.77 -11.25 -8.91
CA ARG A 98 26.31 -10.03 -9.59
C ARG A 98 25.15 -9.39 -8.83
N ARG A 99 24.20 -10.16 -8.30
CA ARG A 99 23.09 -9.65 -7.49
C ARG A 99 23.57 -9.10 -6.15
N ALA A 100 24.60 -9.64 -5.52
CA ALA A 100 25.14 -9.10 -4.27
C ALA A 100 25.83 -7.74 -4.51
N ILE A 101 26.70 -7.64 -5.52
CA ILE A 101 27.41 -6.38 -5.84
C ILE A 101 26.46 -5.35 -6.47
N LEU A 102 25.61 -5.75 -7.43
CA LEU A 102 24.53 -4.87 -7.91
C LEU A 102 23.52 -4.55 -6.80
N SER A 103 23.33 -5.38 -5.76
CA SER A 103 22.27 -5.11 -4.78
C SER A 103 22.51 -3.85 -3.97
N GLN A 104 23.75 -3.50 -3.65
CA GLN A 104 24.02 -2.30 -2.85
C GLN A 104 23.75 -1.03 -3.68
N ASP A 105 24.31 -0.96 -4.89
CA ASP A 105 24.11 0.17 -5.81
C ASP A 105 22.66 0.24 -6.32
N LEU A 106 22.04 -0.90 -6.65
CA LEU A 106 20.63 -0.99 -7.03
C LEU A 106 19.72 -0.60 -5.87
N ARG A 107 20.06 -0.93 -4.63
CA ARG A 107 19.28 -0.56 -3.45
C ARG A 107 19.37 0.94 -3.18
N VAL A 108 20.55 1.55 -3.32
CA VAL A 108 20.70 3.00 -3.22
C VAL A 108 19.91 3.71 -4.33
N ASN A 109 19.99 3.24 -5.58
CA ASN A 109 19.22 3.80 -6.69
C ASN A 109 17.71 3.61 -6.48
N LEU A 110 17.28 2.42 -6.04
CA LEU A 110 15.88 2.14 -5.70
C LEU A 110 15.40 3.08 -4.59
N PHE A 111 16.20 3.29 -3.55
CA PHE A 111 15.85 4.20 -2.46
C PHE A 111 15.74 5.63 -2.95
N ARG A 112 16.67 6.12 -3.76
CA ARG A 112 16.59 7.45 -4.38
C ARG A 112 15.35 7.60 -5.26
N ASP A 113 15.10 6.65 -6.14
CA ASP A 113 13.95 6.69 -7.06
C ASP A 113 12.63 6.61 -6.29
N LEU A 114 12.54 5.76 -5.25
CA LEU A 114 11.38 5.71 -4.37
C LEU A 114 11.18 7.03 -3.61
N SER A 115 12.25 7.62 -3.06
CA SER A 115 12.19 8.93 -2.41
C SER A 115 11.64 9.99 -3.36
N ARG A 116 12.15 10.07 -4.59
CA ARG A 116 11.66 11.00 -5.62
C ARG A 116 10.19 10.80 -5.96
N ILE A 117 9.74 9.55 -6.08
CA ILE A 117 8.33 9.23 -6.32
C ILE A 117 7.48 9.68 -5.13
N ILE A 118 7.89 9.35 -3.89
CA ILE A 118 7.18 9.76 -2.67
C ILE A 118 7.09 11.29 -2.59
N PHE A 119 8.19 12.01 -2.87
CA PHE A 119 8.18 13.46 -2.89
C PHE A 119 7.25 14.01 -3.97
N SER A 120 7.35 13.52 -5.21
CA SER A 120 6.51 13.96 -6.33
C SER A 120 5.01 13.77 -6.05
N LEU A 121 4.63 12.62 -5.47
CA LEU A 121 3.24 12.35 -5.08
C LEU A 121 2.76 13.23 -3.92
N SER A 122 3.66 13.65 -3.04
CA SER A 122 3.33 14.35 -1.81
C SER A 122 3.42 15.89 -1.93
N GLN A 123 3.89 16.43 -3.06
CA GLN A 123 3.89 17.88 -3.30
C GLN A 123 2.49 18.48 -3.33
N LEU A 124 1.47 17.68 -3.63
CA LEU A 124 0.09 18.13 -3.74
C LEU A 124 -0.71 17.72 -2.49
N PRO A 125 -1.01 18.68 -1.60
CA PRO A 125 -1.84 18.40 -0.45
C PRO A 125 -3.27 18.10 -0.88
N LEU A 126 -3.83 17.07 -0.28
CA LEU A 126 -5.20 16.66 -0.48
C LEU A 126 -6.09 17.32 0.58
N PRO A 127 -7.33 17.71 0.24
CA PRO A 127 -8.23 18.37 1.19
C PRO A 127 -8.81 17.40 2.25
N ARG A 128 -8.74 16.08 2.01
CA ARG A 128 -9.37 15.04 2.84
C ARG A 128 -8.72 13.68 2.58
N ILE A 129 -8.88 12.75 3.52
CA ILE A 129 -8.49 11.35 3.34
C ILE A 129 -9.65 10.61 2.69
N GLY A 130 -9.40 10.01 1.53
CA GLY A 130 -10.39 9.26 0.76
C GLY A 130 -9.74 8.60 -0.44
N SER A 131 -10.57 8.01 -1.30
CA SER A 131 -10.14 7.50 -2.59
C SER A 131 -10.75 8.30 -3.73
N TRP A 132 -9.97 8.41 -4.81
CA TRP A 132 -10.44 8.97 -6.07
C TRP A 132 -11.49 8.05 -6.70
N THR A 133 -12.44 8.65 -7.39
CA THR A 133 -13.42 7.93 -8.20
C THR A 133 -13.69 8.70 -9.48
N ILE A 134 -14.11 7.99 -10.53
CA ILE A 134 -14.57 8.57 -11.78
C ILE A 134 -16.08 8.34 -11.85
N ASN A 135 -16.83 9.42 -12.06
CA ASN A 135 -18.28 9.33 -12.26
C ASN A 135 -18.62 8.88 -13.70
N GLU A 136 -19.90 8.62 -13.98
CA GLU A 136 -20.35 8.18 -15.31
C GLU A 136 -20.11 9.22 -16.41
N ARG A 137 -19.85 10.48 -16.05
CA ARG A 137 -19.51 11.57 -16.96
C ARG A 137 -18.00 11.70 -17.19
N GLY A 138 -17.17 10.82 -16.61
CA GLY A 138 -15.71 10.85 -16.72
C GLY A 138 -15.01 11.86 -15.81
N VAL A 139 -15.73 12.52 -14.90
CA VAL A 139 -15.17 13.53 -13.99
C VAL A 139 -14.57 12.86 -12.76
N LEU A 140 -13.32 13.23 -12.46
CA LEU A 140 -12.56 12.79 -11.30
C LEU A 140 -13.01 13.52 -10.04
N THR A 141 -13.31 12.79 -8.97
CA THR A 141 -13.65 13.37 -7.67
C THR A 141 -13.02 12.57 -6.51
N LEU A 142 -12.56 13.29 -5.48
CA LEU A 142 -12.09 12.70 -4.22
C LEU A 142 -13.27 12.59 -3.25
N ALA A 143 -14.15 11.61 -3.49
CA ALA A 143 -15.44 11.51 -2.80
C ALA A 143 -15.71 10.15 -2.15
N ASN A 144 -14.86 9.15 -2.39
CA ASN A 144 -15.07 7.81 -1.85
C ASN A 144 -14.25 7.57 -0.57
N ARG A 145 -14.68 6.58 0.21
CA ARG A 145 -13.91 6.06 1.35
C ARG A 145 -12.55 5.57 0.93
N LEU A 146 -11.60 5.64 1.85
CA LEU A 146 -10.26 5.13 1.59
C LEU A 146 -10.32 3.61 1.38
N LEU A 147 -9.91 3.14 0.20
CA LEU A 147 -9.87 1.71 -0.13
C LEU A 147 -8.55 1.09 0.30
N ILE A 148 -8.45 0.76 1.58
CA ILE A 148 -7.32 -0.03 2.10
C ILE A 148 -7.65 -1.52 2.12
N TYR A 149 -6.62 -2.36 2.00
CA TYR A 149 -6.76 -3.82 2.02
C TYR A 149 -7.53 -4.33 3.25
N GLN A 150 -7.33 -3.72 4.41
CA GLN A 150 -7.95 -4.13 5.67
C GLN A 150 -9.48 -4.06 5.58
N PHE A 151 -10.05 -2.97 5.05
CA PHE A 151 -11.50 -2.81 4.91
C PHE A 151 -12.06 -3.80 3.88
N GLN A 152 -11.40 -3.95 2.73
CA GLN A 152 -11.84 -4.89 1.70
C GLN A 152 -11.77 -6.34 2.17
N SER A 153 -10.74 -6.69 2.96
CA SER A 153 -10.57 -8.03 3.53
C SER A 153 -11.70 -8.36 4.52
N LEU A 154 -12.10 -7.41 5.37
CA LEU A 154 -13.21 -7.60 6.31
C LEU A 154 -14.55 -7.80 5.59
N GLU A 155 -14.84 -6.96 4.59
CA GLU A 155 -16.06 -7.09 3.78
C GLU A 155 -16.09 -8.41 3.02
N ASN A 156 -14.93 -8.88 2.56
CA ASN A 156 -14.79 -10.18 1.92
C ASN A 156 -15.09 -11.35 2.87
N GLU A 157 -14.81 -11.18 4.16
CA GLU A 157 -15.14 -12.14 5.22
C GLU A 157 -16.58 -11.96 5.74
N GLY A 158 -17.37 -11.04 5.16
CA GLY A 158 -18.75 -10.75 5.58
C GLY A 158 -18.86 -9.84 6.80
N ILE A 159 -17.75 -9.26 7.28
CA ILE A 159 -17.70 -8.45 8.49
C ILE A 159 -18.02 -6.98 8.15
N PRO A 160 -19.01 -6.35 8.81
CA PRO A 160 -19.39 -4.98 8.50
C PRO A 160 -18.31 -3.99 8.94
N THR A 161 -17.93 -3.09 8.02
CA THR A 161 -17.02 -1.96 8.32
C THR A 161 -17.77 -0.75 8.87
N ASN A 162 -19.08 -0.65 8.62
CA ASN A 162 -19.94 0.51 8.96
C ASN A 162 -19.45 1.85 8.37
N ILE A 163 -18.68 1.81 7.27
CA ILE A 163 -18.17 2.99 6.58
C ILE A 163 -18.86 3.09 5.22
N ALA A 164 -19.68 4.12 5.03
CA ALA A 164 -20.36 4.38 3.76
C ALA A 164 -19.36 4.60 2.61
N ARG A 165 -19.71 4.14 1.39
CA ARG A 165 -18.83 4.26 0.20
C ARG A 165 -18.45 5.70 -0.13
N THR A 166 -19.35 6.65 0.08
CA THR A 166 -19.17 8.08 -0.20
C THR A 166 -18.58 8.86 0.98
N PHE A 167 -18.10 8.18 2.02
CA PHE A 167 -17.58 8.83 3.21
C PHE A 167 -16.11 9.21 3.04
N THR A 168 -15.72 10.41 3.45
CA THR A 168 -14.32 10.88 3.44
C THR A 168 -13.94 11.47 4.78
N TYR A 169 -12.69 11.32 5.20
CA TYR A 169 -12.24 11.84 6.49
C TYR A 169 -11.65 13.24 6.35
N THR A 170 -12.10 14.16 7.19
CA THR A 170 -11.55 15.51 7.33
C THR A 170 -10.46 15.60 8.39
N THR A 171 -10.33 14.56 9.23
CA THR A 171 -9.32 14.48 10.29
C THR A 171 -8.62 13.14 10.29
N ALA A 172 -7.32 13.12 10.62
CA ALA A 172 -6.56 11.89 10.79
C ALA A 172 -7.12 11.04 11.95
N ASN A 173 -7.60 11.66 13.02
CA ASN A 173 -8.15 10.96 14.18
C ASN A 173 -9.41 10.17 13.86
N ALA A 174 -10.34 10.74 13.07
CA ALA A 174 -11.54 10.01 12.64
C ALA A 174 -11.17 8.76 11.83
N TYR A 175 -10.12 8.85 11.00
CA TYR A 175 -9.60 7.71 10.26
C TYR A 175 -9.05 6.61 11.18
N TYR A 176 -8.19 6.96 12.15
CA TYR A 176 -7.62 5.98 13.07
C TYR A 176 -8.66 5.31 13.97
N ILE A 177 -9.65 6.08 14.46
CA ILE A 177 -10.74 5.54 15.28
C ILE A 177 -11.58 4.56 14.48
N ASN A 178 -11.92 4.87 13.23
CA ASN A 178 -12.66 3.94 12.37
C ASN A 178 -11.86 2.67 12.06
N LEU A 179 -10.53 2.79 11.87
CA LEU A 179 -9.67 1.62 11.70
C LEU A 179 -9.71 0.70 12.93
N LEU A 180 -9.66 1.28 14.14
CA LEU A 180 -9.79 0.54 15.41
C LEU A 180 -11.19 -0.06 15.60
N ALA A 181 -12.25 0.63 15.17
CA ALA A 181 -13.62 0.11 15.19
C ALA A 181 -13.80 -1.10 14.25
N CYS A 182 -13.13 -1.11 13.10
CA CYS A 182 -13.10 -2.28 12.22
C CYS A 182 -12.49 -3.51 12.91
N TYR A 183 -11.49 -3.33 13.78
CA TYR A 183 -10.94 -4.42 14.60
C TYR A 183 -11.92 -4.92 15.67
N ASP A 184 -12.68 -4.03 16.32
CA ASP A 184 -13.78 -4.45 17.21
C ASP A 184 -14.77 -5.33 16.45
N ASN A 185 -15.17 -4.91 15.25
CA ASN A 185 -16.13 -5.65 14.43
C ASN A 185 -15.57 -7.02 14.05
N ARG A 186 -14.27 -7.12 13.77
CA ARG A 186 -13.62 -8.41 13.51
C ARG A 186 -13.72 -9.35 14.70
N ILE A 187 -13.33 -8.88 15.89
CA ILE A 187 -13.37 -9.67 17.13
C ILE A 187 -14.80 -10.13 17.45
N ARG A 188 -15.81 -9.29 17.20
CA ARG A 188 -17.22 -9.61 17.46
C ARG A 188 -17.83 -10.59 16.47
N ASN A 189 -17.48 -10.49 15.19
CA ASN A 189 -18.18 -11.21 14.11
C ASN A 189 -17.40 -12.43 13.57
N GLN A 190 -16.14 -12.63 13.99
CA GLN A 190 -15.30 -13.72 13.50
C GLN A 190 -14.85 -14.65 14.65
N PRO A 191 -15.64 -15.68 15.02
CA PRO A 191 -15.33 -16.57 16.14
C PRO A 191 -13.99 -17.30 15.98
N ASN A 192 -13.65 -17.68 14.74
CA ASN A 192 -12.41 -18.40 14.41
C ASN A 192 -11.15 -17.51 14.47
N PHE A 193 -11.30 -16.21 14.77
CA PHE A 193 -10.17 -15.30 14.94
C PHE A 193 -9.55 -15.43 16.34
N ILE A 194 -10.35 -15.85 17.32
CA ILE A 194 -9.93 -16.04 18.71
C ILE A 194 -9.59 -17.51 18.90
N VAL A 195 -8.37 -17.80 19.36
CA VAL A 195 -7.92 -19.18 19.60
C VAL A 195 -8.43 -19.69 20.95
N ASP A 196 -8.31 -18.87 22.00
CA ASP A 196 -8.75 -19.19 23.36
C ASP A 196 -9.19 -17.93 24.14
N GLU A 197 -9.69 -18.10 25.36
CA GLU A 197 -10.12 -16.99 26.21
C GLU A 197 -8.98 -16.04 26.62
N LYS A 198 -7.76 -16.56 26.75
CA LYS A 198 -6.60 -15.74 27.10
C LYS A 198 -6.20 -14.84 25.93
N ASP A 199 -6.26 -15.38 24.72
CA ASP A 199 -6.06 -14.68 23.45
C ASP A 199 -7.14 -13.60 23.26
N SER A 200 -8.42 -13.91 23.49
CA SER A 200 -9.49 -12.90 23.39
C SER A 200 -9.27 -11.73 24.35
N ARG A 201 -8.94 -12.01 25.62
CA ARG A 201 -8.64 -10.98 26.62
C ARG A 201 -7.42 -10.16 26.24
N ALA A 202 -6.36 -10.80 25.74
CA ALA A 202 -5.15 -10.10 25.29
C ALA A 202 -5.43 -9.19 24.09
N GLN A 203 -6.20 -9.66 23.10
CA GLN A 203 -6.57 -8.86 21.94
C GLN A 203 -7.43 -7.66 22.32
N MET A 204 -8.42 -7.85 23.20
CA MET A 204 -9.24 -6.74 23.71
C MET A 204 -8.41 -5.73 24.51
N ALA A 205 -7.52 -6.20 25.39
CA ALA A 205 -6.63 -5.34 26.17
C ALA A 205 -5.69 -4.52 25.28
N ASN A 206 -5.13 -5.14 24.23
CA ASN A 206 -4.27 -4.45 23.27
C ASN A 206 -5.07 -3.40 22.49
N LEU A 207 -6.27 -3.71 22.02
CA LEU A 207 -7.10 -2.75 21.29
C LEU A 207 -7.50 -1.56 22.16
N PHE A 208 -7.77 -1.81 23.44
CA PHE A 208 -8.00 -0.78 24.45
C PHE A 208 -6.74 0.09 24.67
N ALA A 209 -5.58 -0.53 24.85
CA ALA A 209 -4.30 0.18 25.00
C ALA A 209 -3.98 1.02 23.75
N MET A 210 -4.17 0.47 22.55
CA MET A 210 -3.94 1.20 21.30
C MET A 210 -4.85 2.43 21.17
N ARG A 211 -6.12 2.34 21.59
CA ARG A 211 -7.00 3.52 21.66
C ARG A 211 -6.49 4.57 22.64
N GLY A 212 -6.07 4.15 23.84
CA GLY A 212 -5.55 5.04 24.87
C GLY A 212 -4.25 5.72 24.47
N LEU A 213 -3.37 5.01 23.75
CA LEU A 213 -2.07 5.50 23.31
C LEU A 213 -2.11 6.26 21.98
N LEU A 214 -3.24 6.25 21.25
CA LEU A 214 -3.37 6.96 19.96
C LEU A 214 -2.90 8.43 20.05
N PRO A 215 -3.30 9.23 21.08
CA PRO A 215 -2.84 10.62 21.19
C PRO A 215 -1.33 10.79 21.40
N HIS A 216 -0.63 9.76 21.88
CA HIS A 216 0.83 9.78 22.04
C HIS A 216 1.55 9.61 20.70
N PHE A 217 0.99 8.80 19.79
CA PHE A 217 1.56 8.50 18.48
C PHE A 217 1.08 9.47 17.37
N THR A 218 0.04 10.25 17.62
CA THR A 218 -0.46 11.28 16.68
C THR A 218 -0.04 12.69 17.09
N SER A 219 0.44 13.49 16.13
CA SER A 219 0.67 14.92 16.39
C SER A 219 -0.64 15.70 16.34
N ARG A 220 -0.86 16.60 17.30
CA ARG A 220 -2.00 17.53 17.32
C ARG A 220 -1.97 18.52 16.17
N ASP A 221 -0.77 18.87 15.71
CA ASP A 221 -0.56 19.85 14.64
C ASP A 221 -0.93 19.27 13.26
N LEU A 222 -0.88 17.93 13.14
CA LEU A 222 -1.15 17.22 11.89
C LEU A 222 -2.58 16.65 11.80
N ARG A 223 -3.48 17.05 12.71
CA ARG A 223 -4.83 16.46 12.81
C ARG A 223 -5.72 16.74 11.59
N TYR A 224 -5.59 17.94 11.01
CA TYR A 224 -6.39 18.42 9.89
C TYR A 224 -5.62 18.40 8.56
N GLY A 225 -4.43 17.80 8.55
CA GLY A 225 -3.50 17.81 7.41
C GLY A 225 -2.08 18.11 7.89
N LEU A 226 -1.06 18.01 7.05
CA LEU A 226 -1.09 17.89 5.59
C LEU A 226 -1.47 16.47 5.13
N PHE A 227 -2.63 16.30 4.48
CA PHE A 227 -2.94 15.01 3.85
C PHE A 227 -2.19 14.94 2.53
N VAL A 228 -1.42 13.88 2.33
CA VAL A 228 -0.62 13.68 1.12
C VAL A 228 -1.03 12.38 0.45
N PHE A 229 -0.86 12.32 -0.87
CA PHE A 229 -1.09 11.10 -1.61
C PHE A 229 -0.03 10.05 -1.21
N ASN A 230 -0.47 8.83 -0.91
CA ASN A 230 0.42 7.74 -0.54
C ASN A 230 -0.01 6.43 -1.22
N LEU A 231 0.97 5.64 -1.66
CA LEU A 231 0.74 4.32 -2.24
C LEU A 231 0.44 3.32 -1.11
N THR A 232 -0.76 2.74 -1.12
CA THR A 232 -1.24 1.88 -0.03
C THR A 232 -0.44 0.60 0.16
N ASP A 233 0.22 0.13 -0.91
CA ASP A 233 1.02 -1.10 -0.91
C ASP A 233 2.52 -0.85 -0.64
N LEU A 234 2.93 0.41 -0.54
CA LEU A 234 4.31 0.78 -0.21
C LEU A 234 4.51 0.65 1.31
N HIS A 235 5.00 -0.50 1.72
CA HIS A 235 5.18 -0.86 3.12
C HIS A 235 6.65 -1.13 3.40
N GLY A 236 7.13 -0.84 4.63
CA GLY A 236 8.53 -1.07 5.00
C GLY A 236 9.00 -2.50 4.74
N SER A 237 8.14 -3.51 4.95
CA SER A 237 8.45 -4.91 4.61
C SER A 237 8.62 -5.18 3.11
N ASN A 238 8.02 -4.35 2.26
CA ASN A 238 8.07 -4.49 0.80
C ASN A 238 9.27 -3.73 0.21
N ILE A 239 9.76 -2.72 0.92
CA ILE A 239 10.88 -1.87 0.51
C ILE A 239 12.21 -2.42 1.06
N PHE A 240 12.22 -2.74 2.34
CA PHE A 240 13.37 -3.31 3.02
C PHE A 240 13.22 -4.82 2.90
N ILE A 241 13.81 -5.39 1.86
CA ILE A 241 13.78 -6.83 1.53
C ILE A 241 14.54 -7.62 2.61
N THR A 242 14.00 -7.67 3.82
CA THR A 242 14.23 -8.77 4.74
C THR A 242 13.28 -9.85 4.24
N SER A 243 13.77 -11.05 3.91
CA SER A 243 12.95 -12.10 3.25
C SER A 243 11.89 -12.72 4.19
N ARG A 244 11.39 -11.95 5.17
CA ARG A 244 10.47 -12.34 6.24
C ARG A 244 9.50 -11.21 6.56
N ALA A 245 8.33 -11.60 7.05
CA ALA A 245 7.32 -10.66 7.51
C ALA A 245 7.79 -9.97 8.79
N VAL A 246 7.42 -8.69 8.95
CA VAL A 246 7.94 -7.81 10.01
C VAL A 246 7.58 -8.30 11.42
N ASP A 247 6.50 -9.07 11.54
CA ASP A 247 6.04 -9.76 12.75
C ASP A 247 6.91 -10.95 13.20
N LYS A 248 7.98 -11.27 12.46
CA LYS A 248 8.91 -12.38 12.72
C LYS A 248 10.39 -11.96 12.76
N LEU A 249 10.67 -10.67 12.87
CA LEU A 249 12.05 -10.19 12.92
C LEU A 249 12.68 -10.56 14.28
N GLU A 250 13.71 -11.42 14.25
CA GLU A 250 14.54 -11.76 15.42
C GLU A 250 15.64 -10.68 15.64
N SER A 251 16.40 -10.75 16.74
CA SER A 251 17.35 -9.70 17.17
C SER A 251 18.35 -9.27 16.09
N ASP A 252 18.90 -10.21 15.35
CA ASP A 252 19.97 -9.95 14.38
C ASP A 252 19.40 -9.43 13.05
N GLU A 253 18.17 -9.84 12.72
CA GLU A 253 17.43 -9.37 11.55
C GLU A 253 16.84 -7.97 11.79
N LEU A 254 16.48 -7.65 13.04
CA LEU A 254 16.05 -6.31 13.46
C LEU A 254 17.17 -5.29 13.24
N GLN A 255 18.42 -5.64 13.57
CA GLN A 255 19.58 -4.76 13.31
C GLN A 255 19.79 -4.55 11.81
N THR A 256 19.59 -5.58 11.00
CA THR A 256 19.67 -5.47 9.53
C THR A 256 18.57 -4.56 8.98
N PHE A 257 17.35 -4.69 9.51
CA PHE A 257 16.22 -3.84 9.14
C PHE A 257 16.43 -2.39 9.58
N GLU A 258 16.89 -2.16 10.81
CA GLU A 258 17.18 -0.83 11.35
C GLU A 258 18.27 -0.14 10.53
N LYS A 259 19.35 -0.84 10.22
CA LYS A 259 20.38 -0.33 9.31
C LYS A 259 19.79 0.03 7.96
N ALA A 260 18.90 -0.81 7.42
CA ALA A 260 18.29 -0.52 6.12
C ALA A 260 17.33 0.66 6.12
N TYR A 261 16.61 0.83 7.22
CA TYR A 261 15.75 1.98 7.45
C TYR A 261 16.56 3.28 7.62
N GLN A 262 17.70 3.21 8.31
CA GLN A 262 18.64 4.33 8.43
C GLN A 262 19.22 4.71 7.07
N ASP A 263 19.76 3.75 6.31
CA ASP A 263 20.27 3.97 4.95
C ASP A 263 19.24 4.68 4.07
N PHE A 264 17.97 4.25 4.14
CA PHE A 264 16.88 4.89 3.40
C PHE A 264 16.55 6.28 3.91
N THR A 265 16.50 6.48 5.22
CA THR A 265 16.19 7.78 5.84
C THR A 265 17.25 8.82 5.48
N ASP A 266 18.53 8.43 5.45
CA ASP A 266 19.63 9.31 5.07
C ASP A 266 19.53 9.73 3.60
N ILE A 267 19.28 8.77 2.70
CA ILE A 267 19.03 9.05 1.28
C ILE A 267 17.77 9.91 1.09
N PHE A 268 16.72 9.63 1.86
CA PHE A 268 15.47 10.38 1.81
C PHE A 268 15.68 11.85 2.21
N GLU A 269 16.55 12.11 3.21
CA GLU A 269 16.94 13.46 3.61
C GLU A 269 17.74 14.20 2.52
N GLU A 270 18.66 13.51 1.84
CA GLU A 270 19.40 14.07 0.72
C GLU A 270 18.46 14.49 -0.41
N GLU A 271 17.52 13.62 -0.79
CA GLU A 271 16.54 13.90 -1.83
C GLU A 271 15.56 15.00 -1.38
N GLU A 272 15.18 15.07 -0.10
CA GLU A 272 14.30 16.13 0.43
C GLU A 272 14.85 17.53 0.18
N LYS A 273 16.17 17.72 0.27
CA LYS A 273 16.85 19.00 0.04
C LYS A 273 16.75 19.48 -1.41
N ILE A 274 16.57 18.57 -2.36
CA ILE A 274 16.44 18.87 -3.79
C ILE A 274 15.03 19.38 -4.09
N PHE A 275 14.02 18.91 -3.34
CA PHE A 275 12.65 19.37 -3.48
C PHE A 275 12.41 20.66 -2.70
N SER A 276 11.62 21.57 -3.27
CA SER A 276 11.20 22.77 -2.54
C SER A 276 10.29 22.38 -1.37
N PRO A 277 10.38 23.07 -0.20
CA PRO A 277 9.49 22.83 0.92
C PRO A 277 8.03 22.92 0.46
N THR A 278 7.24 21.89 0.74
CA THR A 278 5.83 21.89 0.38
C THR A 278 5.13 23.02 1.16
N TYR A 279 4.69 24.07 0.46
CA TYR A 279 3.80 25.11 0.97
C TYR A 279 4.25 25.82 2.27
N GLY A 280 5.53 26.20 2.39
CA GLY A 280 6.02 26.98 3.54
C GLY A 280 5.87 26.26 4.91
N SER A 281 5.52 24.97 4.90
CA SER A 281 5.53 24.11 6.07
C SER A 281 6.98 23.94 6.52
N VAL A 282 7.28 24.42 7.72
CA VAL A 282 8.58 24.21 8.40
C VAL A 282 8.83 22.73 8.72
N ILE A 283 7.82 21.86 8.55
CA ILE A 283 7.92 20.45 8.92
C ILE A 283 8.53 19.64 7.78
N CYS A 284 9.80 19.27 7.94
CA CYS A 284 10.47 18.29 7.09
C CYS A 284 9.89 16.89 7.32
N ARG A 285 9.66 16.13 6.24
CA ARG A 285 9.15 14.75 6.32
C ARG A 285 10.18 13.83 6.96
N THR A 286 11.46 14.06 6.70
CA THR A 286 12.54 13.32 7.35
C THR A 286 12.47 13.47 8.88
N ASP A 287 12.14 14.66 9.40
CA ASP A 287 12.00 14.88 10.84
C ASP A 287 10.80 14.09 11.41
N ILE A 288 9.70 14.01 10.66
CA ILE A 288 8.56 13.17 11.05
C ILE A 288 8.98 11.70 11.08
N MET A 289 9.73 11.22 10.09
CA MET A 289 10.20 9.83 10.01
C MET A 289 11.17 9.49 11.15
N LYS A 290 12.17 10.34 11.41
CA LYS A 290 13.15 10.16 12.49
C LYS A 290 12.49 10.21 13.87
N ARG A 291 11.61 11.20 14.09
CA ARG A 291 10.82 11.31 15.33
C ARG A 291 9.89 10.12 15.50
N GLY A 292 9.23 9.71 14.42
CA GLY A 292 8.33 8.56 14.39
C GLY A 292 9.05 7.25 14.72
N TRP A 293 10.28 7.06 14.23
CA TRP A 293 11.12 5.92 14.61
C TRP A 293 11.46 5.95 16.11
N LYS A 294 11.96 7.09 16.62
CA LYS A 294 12.37 7.25 18.02
C LYS A 294 11.23 7.01 19.03
N ILE A 295 10.02 7.46 18.71
CA ILE A 295 8.85 7.31 19.58
C ILE A 295 8.25 5.90 19.48
N GLY A 296 8.58 5.11 18.45
CA GLY A 296 7.93 3.83 18.16
C GLY A 296 6.64 3.96 17.34
N ASN A 297 6.40 5.14 16.78
CA ASN A 297 5.24 5.44 15.93
C ASN A 297 5.18 4.54 14.68
N PHE A 298 6.35 4.23 14.13
CA PHE A 298 6.49 3.27 13.03
C PHE A 298 5.82 1.94 13.39
N TRP A 299 6.16 1.36 14.55
CA TRP A 299 5.63 0.08 15.01
C TRP A 299 4.15 0.14 15.34
N TYR A 300 3.70 1.22 15.98
CA TYR A 300 2.29 1.43 16.29
C TYR A 300 1.40 1.44 15.04
N PHE A 301 1.73 2.24 14.02
CA PHE A 301 0.94 2.30 12.79
C PHE A 301 1.11 1.07 11.90
N HIS A 302 2.25 0.38 12.00
CA HIS A 302 2.47 -0.89 11.32
C HIS A 302 1.61 -2.00 11.93
N ALA A 303 1.54 -2.05 13.27
CA ALA A 303 0.63 -2.92 13.99
C ALA A 303 -0.82 -2.66 13.58
N LEU A 304 -1.25 -1.39 13.55
CA LEU A 304 -2.60 -1.00 13.10
C LEU A 304 -2.94 -1.47 11.67
N LYS A 305 -1.96 -1.59 10.79
CA LYS A 305 -2.17 -2.05 9.40
C LYS A 305 -2.09 -3.57 9.24
N SER A 306 -1.56 -4.32 10.22
CA SER A 306 -1.40 -5.76 10.10
C SER A 306 -2.30 -6.48 11.11
N PRO A 307 -3.45 -7.05 10.72
CA PRO A 307 -4.34 -7.74 11.66
C PRO A 307 -3.68 -8.89 12.43
N LYS A 308 -2.72 -9.59 11.80
CA LYS A 308 -1.96 -10.68 12.42
C LYS A 308 -0.70 -10.16 13.13
N GLY A 309 -0.05 -9.13 12.59
CA GLY A 309 1.14 -8.52 13.17
C GLY A 309 0.84 -7.53 14.30
N LEU A 310 -0.41 -7.09 14.45
CA LEU A 310 -0.88 -6.18 15.51
C LEU A 310 -0.39 -6.65 16.87
N PHE A 311 -0.54 -7.96 17.13
CA PHE A 311 -0.24 -8.57 18.41
C PHE A 311 1.26 -8.67 18.69
N ASN A 312 2.03 -9.17 17.72
CA ASN A 312 3.48 -9.36 17.90
C ASN A 312 4.19 -8.00 17.95
N LEU A 313 3.89 -7.13 17.00
CA LEU A 313 4.61 -5.86 16.85
C LEU A 313 4.29 -4.87 17.96
N PHE A 314 3.03 -4.77 18.38
CA PHE A 314 2.66 -3.90 19.49
C PHE A 314 3.31 -4.40 20.80
N ARG A 315 3.27 -5.70 21.10
CA ARG A 315 3.89 -6.21 22.34
C ARG A 315 5.42 -6.17 22.35
N GLN A 316 6.06 -6.28 21.20
CA GLN A 316 7.53 -6.36 21.11
C GLN A 316 8.19 -4.98 21.04
N HIS A 317 7.48 -3.96 20.53
CA HIS A 317 8.10 -2.70 20.15
C HIS A 317 7.39 -1.43 20.63
N VAL A 318 6.26 -1.54 21.33
CA VAL A 318 5.49 -0.42 21.90
C VAL A 318 5.31 -0.62 23.39
#